data_AF-X1N1A1-F1
#
_entry.id   AF-X1N1A1-F1
#
_cell.length_a   1.000
_cell.length_b   1.000
_cell.length_c   1.000
_cell.angle_alpha   90.00
_cell.angle_beta   90.00
_cell.angle_gamma   90.00
#
_symmetry.space_group_name_H-M   'P 1'
#
loop_
_entity.id
_entity.type
_entity.pdbx_description
1 polymer ?
#
loop_
_entity_poly.entity_id
_entity_poly.type
_entity_poly.pdbx_seq_one_letter_code
_entity_poly.pdbx_strand_id
1 'polypeptide(L)'
;ANDLCQSLYNVLESLRYEAELQEQRACYQAFLWKTAYHVWVVAGLLVQIVRELTREDWDAVDASLPEARETASALAVDGAMDISDLVHTLAEAVASRDAPSVLRKVTATLKAIGTSLHNEPPPAGEWQELPLQDSPGLNWRDIRYIFLFAGRYKLLSLWQQLGENKKIEDSLHLLARFSSILAGEIPLESQPGRASREGEATSITSSIDVAAQNLENSLKMNAGIA
;
A
#
# COMPACT_ATOMS: atom_id res chain seq x y z
N ALA A 1 -6.75 -27.27 -48.54
CA ALA A 1 -5.40 -27.17 -47.95
C ALA A 1 -5.12 -25.75 -47.47
N ASN A 2 -5.22 -24.73 -48.34
CA ASN A 2 -5.04 -23.32 -47.95
C ASN A 2 -5.95 -22.84 -46.81
N ASP A 3 -7.24 -23.19 -46.83
CA ASP A 3 -8.19 -22.73 -45.79
C ASP A 3 -7.87 -23.30 -44.40
N LEU A 4 -7.37 -24.54 -44.36
CA LEU A 4 -6.91 -25.17 -43.11
C LEU A 4 -5.65 -24.48 -42.59
N CYS A 5 -4.69 -24.17 -43.46
CA CYS A 5 -3.47 -23.47 -43.08
C CYS A 5 -3.76 -22.05 -42.58
N GLN A 6 -4.67 -21.32 -43.24
CA GLN A 6 -5.08 -19.98 -42.81
C GLN A 6 -5.84 -20.02 -41.48
N SER A 7 -6.74 -21.01 -41.30
CA SER A 7 -7.44 -21.18 -40.03
C SER A 7 -6.49 -21.53 -38.89
N LEU A 8 -5.50 -22.40 -39.12
CA LEU A 8 -4.48 -22.73 -38.13
C LEU A 8 -3.60 -21.52 -37.78
N TYR A 9 -3.23 -20.72 -38.78
CA TYR A 9 -2.48 -19.48 -38.56
C TYR A 9 -3.24 -18.50 -37.68
N ASN A 10 -4.51 -18.23 -37.98
CA ASN A 10 -5.34 -17.31 -37.19
C ASN A 10 -5.52 -17.81 -35.73
N VAL A 11 -5.67 -19.12 -35.53
CA VAL A 11 -5.77 -19.72 -34.19
C VAL A 11 -4.46 -19.57 -33.42
N LEU A 12 -3.31 -19.83 -34.06
CA LEU A 12 -1.99 -19.66 -33.42
C LEU A 12 -1.71 -18.20 -33.06
N GLU A 13 -2.08 -17.26 -33.94
CA GLU A 13 -1.94 -15.83 -33.69
C GLU A 13 -2.82 -15.38 -32.52
N SER A 14 -4.07 -15.84 -32.46
CA SER A 14 -4.98 -15.58 -31.34
C SER A 14 -4.47 -16.18 -30.03
N LEU A 15 -3.92 -17.39 -30.05
CA LEU A 15 -3.35 -18.02 -28.85
C LEU A 15 -2.10 -17.28 -28.36
N ARG A 16 -1.24 -16.81 -29.28
CA ARG A 16 -0.08 -16.00 -28.93
C ARG A 16 -0.50 -14.69 -28.27
N TYR A 17 -1.48 -14.00 -28.86
CA TYR A 17 -2.00 -12.75 -28.30
C TYR A 17 -2.61 -12.95 -26.89
N GLU A 18 -3.38 -14.01 -26.69
CA GLU A 18 -3.95 -14.32 -25.37
C GLU A 18 -2.86 -14.62 -24.32
N ALA A 19 -1.81 -15.36 -24.71
CA ALA A 19 -0.68 -15.65 -23.82
C ALA A 19 0.09 -14.37 -23.43
N GLU A 20 0.37 -13.48 -24.40
CA GLU A 20 1.00 -12.18 -24.16
C GLU A 20 0.15 -11.31 -23.22
N LEU A 21 -1.17 -11.28 -23.42
CA LEU A 21 -2.09 -10.54 -22.54
C LEU A 21 -2.11 -11.10 -21.11
N GLN A 22 -2.07 -12.43 -20.95
CA GLN A 22 -2.00 -13.06 -19.64
C GLN A 22 -0.68 -12.75 -18.91
N GLU A 23 0.44 -12.77 -19.61
CA GLU A 23 1.74 -12.38 -19.07
C GLU A 23 1.73 -10.93 -18.59
N GLN A 24 1.22 -10.01 -19.42
CA GLN A 24 1.11 -8.60 -19.06
C GLN A 24 0.21 -8.37 -17.82
N ARG A 25 -0.92 -9.09 -17.72
CA ARG A 25 -1.80 -9.04 -16.55
C ARG A 25 -1.09 -9.53 -15.27
N ALA A 26 -0.32 -10.61 -15.37
CA ALA A 26 0.44 -11.13 -14.23
C ALA A 26 1.52 -10.13 -13.78
N CYS A 27 2.25 -9.54 -14.72
CA CYS A 27 3.23 -8.50 -14.45
C CYS A 27 2.60 -7.26 -13.80
N TYR A 28 1.44 -6.82 -14.31
CA TYR A 28 0.70 -5.69 -13.76
C TYR A 28 0.22 -5.97 -12.33
N GLN A 29 -0.32 -7.15 -12.05
CA GLN A 29 -0.72 -7.53 -10.69
C GLN A 29 0.48 -7.54 -9.74
N ALA A 30 1.62 -8.10 -10.16
CA ALA A 30 2.84 -8.08 -9.36
C ALA A 30 3.31 -6.64 -9.07
N PHE A 31 3.24 -5.75 -10.06
CA PHE A 31 3.52 -4.31 -9.89
C PHE A 31 2.59 -3.68 -8.85
N LEU A 32 1.28 -3.92 -8.92
CA LEU A 32 0.31 -3.37 -7.97
C LEU A 32 0.55 -3.87 -6.54
N TRP A 33 0.83 -5.16 -6.36
CA TRP A 33 1.09 -5.74 -5.05
C TRP A 33 2.38 -5.20 -4.42
N LYS A 34 3.47 -5.08 -5.20
CA LYS A 34 4.70 -4.44 -4.75
C LYS A 34 4.49 -2.99 -4.37
N THR A 35 3.79 -2.24 -5.21
CA THR A 35 3.46 -0.83 -4.95
C THR A 35 2.67 -0.70 -3.65
N ALA A 36 1.63 -1.53 -3.47
CA ALA A 36 0.78 -1.51 -2.29
C ALA A 36 1.55 -1.83 -1.00
N TYR A 37 2.47 -2.79 -1.06
CA TYR A 37 3.35 -3.11 0.06
C TYR A 37 4.28 -1.94 0.40
N HIS A 38 4.99 -1.36 -0.58
CA HIS A 38 5.87 -0.23 -0.32
C HIS A 38 5.11 1.00 0.19
N VAL A 39 3.89 1.24 -0.32
CA VAL A 39 3.00 2.30 0.19
C VAL A 39 2.60 2.04 1.66
N TRP A 40 2.29 0.79 2.02
CA TRP A 40 2.04 0.40 3.41
C TRP A 40 3.24 0.69 4.32
N VAL A 41 4.44 0.27 3.89
CA VAL A 41 5.69 0.45 4.64
C VAL A 41 6.01 1.93 4.83
N VAL A 42 6.05 2.72 3.75
CA VAL A 42 6.42 4.14 3.85
C VAL A 42 5.41 4.94 4.68
N ALA A 43 4.11 4.66 4.56
CA ALA A 43 3.10 5.29 5.41
C ALA A 43 3.33 4.95 6.89
N GLY A 44 3.68 3.69 7.17
CA GLY A 44 4.04 3.24 8.51
C GLY A 44 5.25 3.96 9.07
N LEU A 45 6.34 4.07 8.30
CA LEU A 45 7.58 4.75 8.69
C LEU A 45 7.37 6.25 8.93
N LEU A 46 6.59 6.92 8.08
CA LEU A 46 6.28 8.34 8.25
C LEU A 46 5.50 8.61 9.54
N VAL A 47 4.52 7.75 9.87
CA VAL A 47 3.78 7.87 11.14
C VAL A 47 4.64 7.46 12.33
N GLN A 48 5.53 6.48 12.16
CA GLN A 48 6.51 6.07 13.17
C GLN A 48 7.42 7.24 13.55
N ILE A 49 7.94 7.98 12.57
CA ILE A 49 8.73 9.21 12.80
C ILE A 49 7.92 10.22 13.64
N VAL A 50 6.65 10.46 13.31
CA VAL A 50 5.79 11.37 14.12
C VAL A 50 5.66 10.88 15.56
N ARG A 51 5.46 9.57 15.76
CA ARG A 51 5.35 8.99 17.10
C ARG A 51 6.63 9.15 17.90
N GLU A 52 7.78 8.82 17.34
CA GLU A 52 9.04 8.92 18.07
C GLU A 52 9.46 10.37 18.30
N LEU A 53 9.11 11.30 17.41
CA LEU A 53 9.25 12.74 17.67
C LEU A 53 8.46 13.19 18.91
N THR A 54 7.25 12.67 19.14
CA THR A 54 6.47 13.02 20.35
C THR A 54 7.10 12.50 21.64
N ARG A 55 8.01 11.52 21.54
CA ARG A 55 8.76 10.96 22.66
C ARG A 55 10.17 11.54 22.78
N GLU A 56 10.53 12.47 21.90
CA GLU A 56 11.88 13.02 21.76
C GLU A 56 12.96 11.94 21.50
N ASP A 57 12.56 10.79 20.96
CA ASP A 57 13.46 9.67 20.65
C ASP A 57 14.06 9.85 19.25
N TRP A 58 15.10 10.67 19.17
CA TRP A 58 15.79 11.00 17.93
C TRP A 58 16.54 9.81 17.33
N ASP A 59 17.02 8.87 18.15
CA ASP A 59 17.71 7.67 17.66
C ASP A 59 16.74 6.75 16.91
N ALA A 60 15.52 6.59 17.41
CA ALA A 60 14.48 5.84 16.72
C ALA A 60 13.96 6.55 15.45
N VAL A 61 13.93 7.89 15.46
CA VAL A 61 13.66 8.68 14.24
C VAL A 61 14.74 8.43 13.18
N ASP A 62 16.01 8.50 13.56
CA ASP A 62 17.14 8.26 12.65
C ASP A 62 17.12 6.84 12.10
N ALA A 63 16.81 5.85 12.94
CA ALA A 63 16.72 4.44 12.54
C ALA A 63 15.61 4.17 11.51
N SER A 64 14.59 5.04 11.43
CA SER A 64 13.48 4.89 10.46
C SER A 64 13.82 5.43 9.06
N LEU A 65 14.85 6.27 8.92
CA LEU A 65 15.19 6.93 7.66
C LEU A 65 15.79 6.02 6.59
N PRO A 66 16.69 5.05 6.90
CA PRO A 66 17.23 4.14 5.89
C PRO A 66 16.15 3.35 5.15
N GLU A 67 15.22 2.75 5.90
CA GLU A 67 14.11 1.98 5.32
C GLU A 67 13.16 2.88 4.51
N ALA A 68 12.95 4.13 4.96
CA ALA A 68 12.14 5.09 4.21
C ALA A 68 12.79 5.46 2.86
N ARG A 69 14.12 5.58 2.82
CA ARG A 69 14.89 5.83 1.58
C ARG A 69 14.86 4.63 0.65
N GLU A 70 15.04 3.43 1.18
CA GLU A 70 14.97 2.20 0.40
C GLU A 70 13.57 2.02 -0.20
N THR A 71 12.52 2.24 0.59
CA THR A 71 11.13 2.14 0.13
C THR A 71 10.81 3.20 -0.94
N ALA A 72 11.29 4.43 -0.77
CA ALA A 72 11.15 5.49 -1.78
C ALA A 72 11.87 5.13 -3.09
N SER A 73 13.09 4.59 -2.99
CA SER A 73 13.84 4.11 -4.16
C SER A 73 13.12 2.97 -4.87
N ALA A 74 12.54 2.02 -4.13
CA ALA A 74 11.80 0.91 -4.71
C ALA A 74 10.56 1.40 -5.48
N LEU A 75 9.79 2.31 -4.89
CA LEU A 75 8.64 2.94 -5.56
C LEU A 75 9.02 3.69 -6.84
N ALA A 76 10.18 4.36 -6.85
CA ALA A 76 10.68 5.07 -8.02
C ALA A 76 11.17 4.11 -9.12
N VAL A 77 11.94 3.07 -8.75
CA VAL A 77 12.45 2.06 -9.68
C VAL A 77 11.32 1.26 -10.33
N ASP A 78 10.29 0.89 -9.56
CA ASP A 78 9.11 0.20 -10.08
C ASP A 78 8.22 1.11 -10.94
N GLY A 79 8.53 2.41 -11.06
CA GLY A 79 7.74 3.37 -11.84
C GLY A 79 6.38 3.69 -11.21
N ALA A 80 6.21 3.44 -9.92
CA ALA A 80 4.95 3.63 -9.21
C ALA A 80 4.76 5.06 -8.70
N MET A 81 5.80 5.64 -8.09
CA MET A 81 5.85 7.05 -7.67
C MET A 81 7.28 7.44 -7.30
N ASP A 82 7.69 8.66 -7.64
CA ASP A 82 8.96 9.20 -7.18
C ASP A 82 8.76 10.16 -5.99
N ILE A 83 9.14 9.67 -4.80
CA ILE A 83 9.13 10.43 -3.55
C ILE A 83 10.55 10.60 -2.98
N SER A 84 11.57 10.33 -3.78
CA SER A 84 12.98 10.28 -3.33
C SER A 84 13.43 11.62 -2.75
N ASP A 85 13.14 12.72 -3.44
CA ASP A 85 13.47 14.09 -2.98
C ASP A 85 12.73 14.46 -1.68
N LEU A 86 11.49 13.99 -1.52
CA LEU A 86 10.70 14.26 -0.31
C LEU A 86 11.33 13.55 0.90
N VAL A 87 11.74 12.29 0.74
CA VAL A 87 12.43 11.55 1.80
C VAL A 87 13.84 12.10 2.05
N HIS A 88 14.53 12.58 1.02
CA HIS A 88 15.82 13.25 1.17
C HIS A 88 15.69 14.52 2.06
N THR A 89 14.76 15.41 1.71
CA THR A 89 14.56 16.64 2.49
C THR A 89 13.95 16.40 3.87
N LEU A 90 13.27 15.27 4.09
CA LEU A 90 12.88 14.81 5.43
C LEU A 90 14.11 14.44 6.25
N ALA A 91 15.05 13.69 5.68
CA ALA A 91 16.28 13.31 6.38
C ALA A 91 17.15 14.53 6.75
N GLU A 92 17.22 15.55 5.88
CA GLU A 92 17.88 16.82 6.20
C GLU A 92 17.22 17.52 7.40
N ALA A 93 15.89 17.54 7.46
CA ALA A 93 15.16 18.12 8.58
C ALA A 93 15.37 17.34 9.89
N VAL A 94 15.50 16.01 9.81
CA VAL A 94 15.83 15.17 10.96
C VAL A 94 17.25 15.46 11.45
N ALA A 95 18.22 15.60 10.53
CA ALA A 95 19.60 15.93 10.86
C ALA A 95 19.73 17.30 11.55
N SER A 96 18.86 18.26 11.21
CA SER A 96 18.82 19.55 11.88
C SER A 96 18.14 19.54 13.25
N ARG A 97 17.61 18.39 13.70
CA ARG A 97 16.88 18.20 14.97
C ARG A 97 15.74 19.21 15.18
N ASP A 98 15.12 19.66 14.09
CA ASP A 98 14.03 20.64 14.10
C ASP A 98 12.69 19.93 13.97
N ALA A 99 12.09 19.55 15.11
CA ALA A 99 10.85 18.78 15.14
C ALA A 99 9.69 19.44 14.33
N PRO A 100 9.43 20.76 14.42
CA PRO A 100 8.49 21.44 13.52
C PRO A 100 8.79 21.24 12.03
N SER A 101 10.07 21.34 11.62
CA SER A 101 10.44 21.10 10.23
C SER A 101 10.25 19.64 9.83
N VAL A 102 10.60 18.68 10.69
CA VAL A 102 10.37 17.24 10.43
C VAL A 102 8.88 16.95 10.25
N LEU A 103 8.02 17.45 11.14
CA LEU A 103 6.56 17.27 11.04
C LEU A 103 6.01 17.84 9.73
N ARG A 104 6.48 19.02 9.31
CA ARG A 104 6.09 19.63 8.04
C ARG A 104 6.53 18.77 6.85
N LYS A 105 7.74 18.21 6.89
CA LYS A 105 8.25 17.33 5.83
C LYS A 105 7.49 16.00 5.77
N VAL A 106 7.23 15.36 6.90
CA VAL A 106 6.37 14.16 6.96
C VAL A 106 4.99 14.44 6.35
N THR A 107 4.38 15.55 6.75
CA THR A 107 3.04 15.94 6.24
C THR A 107 3.08 16.19 4.73
N ALA A 108 4.12 16.84 4.23
CA ALA A 108 4.31 17.07 2.80
C ALA A 108 4.46 15.74 2.03
N THR A 109 5.23 14.79 2.55
CA THR A 109 5.41 13.47 1.95
C THR A 109 4.11 12.67 1.92
N LEU A 110 3.38 12.60 3.05
CA LEU A 110 2.07 11.94 3.10
C LEU A 110 1.07 12.56 2.12
N LYS A 111 1.07 13.89 2.00
CA LYS A 111 0.21 14.60 1.05
C LYS A 111 0.57 14.30 -0.40
N ALA A 112 1.86 14.23 -0.73
CA ALA A 112 2.32 13.89 -2.08
C ALA A 112 1.90 12.47 -2.47
N ILE A 113 2.14 11.48 -1.60
CA ILE A 113 1.70 10.09 -1.80
C ILE A 113 0.19 10.04 -2.01
N GLY A 114 -0.58 10.66 -1.10
CA GLY A 114 -2.04 10.68 -1.21
C GLY A 114 -2.56 11.36 -2.47
N THR A 115 -1.86 12.38 -2.98
CA THR A 115 -2.21 13.08 -4.23
C THR A 115 -1.94 12.21 -5.45
N SER A 116 -0.78 11.56 -5.51
CA SER A 116 -0.42 10.63 -6.59
C SER A 116 -1.43 9.47 -6.68
N LEU A 117 -1.77 8.85 -5.54
CA LEU A 117 -2.75 7.76 -5.48
C LEU A 117 -4.19 8.20 -5.77
N HIS A 118 -4.51 9.50 -5.67
CA HIS A 118 -5.87 9.99 -5.88
C HIS A 118 -6.18 10.35 -7.34
N ASN A 119 -5.20 10.91 -8.05
CA ASN A 119 -5.43 11.64 -9.29
C ASN A 119 -4.98 10.91 -10.57
N GLU A 120 -4.24 9.81 -10.47
CA GLU A 120 -3.56 9.22 -11.63
C GLU A 120 -3.90 7.72 -11.78
N PRO A 121 -4.07 7.18 -13.01
CA PRO A 121 -3.76 5.77 -13.28
C PRO A 121 -2.27 5.52 -13.00
N PRO A 122 -1.77 4.27 -13.00
CA PRO A 122 -0.35 4.01 -12.81
C PRO A 122 0.50 4.95 -13.71
N PRO A 123 1.49 5.66 -13.15
CA PRO A 123 2.21 6.69 -13.90
C PRO A 123 3.08 6.10 -15.01
N ALA A 124 3.54 4.85 -14.87
CA ALA A 124 4.19 4.13 -15.95
C ALA A 124 3.21 3.85 -17.11
N GLY A 125 3.49 4.46 -18.26
CA GLY A 125 2.62 4.43 -19.45
C GLY A 125 2.35 3.03 -20.01
N GLU A 126 3.25 2.08 -19.75
CA GLU A 126 3.10 0.67 -20.15
C GLU A 126 1.85 0.00 -19.54
N TRP A 127 1.32 0.53 -18.43
CA TRP A 127 0.11 0.01 -17.79
C TRP A 127 -1.18 0.72 -18.22
N GLN A 128 -1.08 1.86 -18.90
CA GLN A 128 -2.25 2.66 -19.30
C GLN A 128 -3.03 2.03 -20.47
N GLU A 129 -2.36 1.20 -21.27
CA GLU A 129 -2.93 0.57 -22.47
C GLU A 129 -3.62 -0.77 -22.18
N LEU A 130 -3.51 -1.31 -20.97
CA LEU A 130 -4.16 -2.57 -20.61
C LEU A 130 -5.68 -2.36 -20.46
N PRO A 131 -6.52 -3.19 -21.08
CA PRO A 131 -7.96 -3.23 -20.79
C PRO A 131 -8.17 -3.84 -19.40
N LEU A 132 -8.11 -2.99 -18.38
CA LEU A 132 -8.08 -3.36 -16.95
C LEU A 132 -9.45 -3.64 -16.33
N GLN A 133 -10.55 -3.56 -17.09
CA GLN A 133 -11.90 -3.56 -16.50
C GLN A 133 -12.31 -4.87 -15.80
N ASP A 134 -11.63 -5.99 -16.02
CA ASP A 134 -12.03 -7.30 -15.50
C ASP A 134 -10.87 -8.16 -14.94
N SER A 135 -9.73 -7.56 -14.55
CA SER A 135 -8.65 -8.34 -13.94
C SER A 135 -9.00 -8.71 -12.49
N PRO A 136 -9.07 -10.00 -12.11
CA PRO A 136 -9.23 -10.37 -10.70
C PRO A 136 -7.98 -9.95 -9.92
N GLY A 137 -8.17 -9.34 -8.74
CA GLY A 137 -7.08 -8.97 -7.84
C GLY A 137 -7.11 -7.50 -7.43
N LEU A 138 -5.93 -6.98 -7.09
CA LEU A 138 -5.78 -5.61 -6.60
C LEU A 138 -5.94 -4.62 -7.77
N ASN A 139 -6.60 -3.49 -7.53
CA ASN A 139 -6.64 -2.36 -8.45
C ASN A 139 -5.83 -1.18 -7.91
N TRP A 140 -5.39 -0.28 -8.80
CA TRP A 140 -4.67 0.93 -8.40
C TRP A 140 -5.44 1.77 -7.36
N ARG A 141 -6.76 1.84 -7.50
CA ARG A 141 -7.66 2.52 -6.55
C ARG A 141 -7.59 1.93 -5.14
N ASP A 142 -7.30 0.65 -5.01
CA ASP A 142 -7.25 -0.03 -3.71
C ASP A 142 -6.01 0.36 -2.91
N ILE A 143 -4.92 0.70 -3.61
CA ILE A 143 -3.67 1.19 -3.00
C ILE A 143 -3.92 2.47 -2.20
N ARG A 144 -4.83 3.34 -2.65
CA ARG A 144 -5.30 4.50 -1.87
C ARG A 144 -5.91 4.07 -0.53
N TYR A 145 -6.74 3.04 -0.52
CA TYR A 145 -7.40 2.58 0.72
C TYR A 145 -6.39 1.90 1.65
N ILE A 146 -5.40 1.21 1.09
CA ILE A 146 -4.26 0.64 1.83
C ILE A 146 -3.44 1.77 2.48
N PHE A 147 -3.09 2.82 1.73
CA PHE A 147 -2.40 3.99 2.25
C PHE A 147 -3.14 4.63 3.42
N LEU A 148 -4.44 4.89 3.25
CA LEU A 148 -5.29 5.50 4.26
C LEU A 148 -5.45 4.60 5.50
N PHE A 149 -5.60 3.29 5.30
CA PHE A 149 -5.66 2.33 6.39
C PHE A 149 -4.34 2.30 7.16
N ALA A 150 -3.21 2.14 6.47
CA ALA A 150 -1.88 2.06 7.09
C ALA A 150 -1.59 3.28 7.97
N GLY A 151 -1.75 4.48 7.41
CA GLY A 151 -1.53 5.73 8.14
C GLY A 151 -2.45 5.86 9.35
N ARG A 152 -3.75 5.54 9.19
CA ARG A 152 -4.73 5.66 10.28
C ARG A 152 -4.51 4.63 11.39
N TYR A 153 -4.15 3.40 11.02
CA TYR A 153 -3.89 2.31 11.95
C TYR A 153 -2.68 2.62 12.82
N LYS A 154 -1.58 3.10 12.21
CA LYS A 154 -0.38 3.47 12.96
C LYS A 154 -0.62 4.68 13.86
N LEU A 155 -1.42 5.66 13.42
CA LEU A 155 -1.83 6.80 14.23
C LEU A 155 -2.74 6.44 15.41
N LEU A 156 -3.54 5.37 15.30
CA LEU A 156 -4.40 4.90 16.39
C LEU A 156 -3.60 4.66 17.67
N SER A 157 -2.42 4.04 17.54
CA SER A 157 -1.53 3.79 18.68
C SER A 157 -1.03 5.07 19.36
N LEU A 158 -0.79 6.13 18.57
CA LEU A 158 -0.41 7.44 19.07
C LEU A 158 -1.58 8.11 19.82
N TRP A 159 -2.80 8.05 19.25
CA TRP A 159 -3.98 8.63 19.90
C TRP A 159 -4.32 7.94 21.21
N GLN A 160 -4.14 6.61 21.29
CA GLN A 160 -4.28 5.85 22.52
C GLN A 160 -3.29 6.29 23.60
N GLN A 161 -2.03 6.51 23.22
CA GLN A 161 -0.99 7.01 24.15
C GLN A 161 -1.28 8.41 24.66
N LEU A 162 -1.81 9.29 23.80
CA LEU A 162 -2.17 10.66 24.16
C LEU A 162 -3.52 10.80 24.87
N GLY A 163 -4.30 9.71 25.01
CA GLY A 163 -5.63 9.75 25.62
C GLY A 163 -6.68 10.51 24.80
N GLU A 164 -6.49 10.59 23.48
CA GLU A 164 -7.30 11.40 22.56
C GLU A 164 -8.59 10.68 22.13
N ASN A 165 -9.51 10.46 23.08
CA ASN A 165 -10.69 9.60 22.92
C ASN A 165 -11.51 9.88 21.65
N LYS A 166 -11.72 11.15 21.29
CA LYS A 166 -12.44 11.52 20.06
C LYS A 166 -11.69 11.06 18.80
N LYS A 167 -10.37 11.26 18.75
CA LYS A 167 -9.53 10.82 17.61
C LYS A 167 -9.44 9.30 17.53
N ILE A 168 -9.48 8.60 18.67
CA ILE A 168 -9.55 7.14 18.74
C ILE A 168 -10.86 6.67 18.11
N GLU A 169 -12.01 7.16 18.56
CA GLU A 169 -13.33 6.78 18.04
C GLU A 169 -13.45 7.06 16.53
N ASP A 170 -13.07 8.26 16.08
CA ASP A 170 -13.04 8.63 14.66
C ASP A 170 -12.14 7.69 13.84
N SER A 171 -11.01 7.27 14.41
CA SER A 171 -10.06 6.36 13.74
C SER A 171 -10.60 4.94 13.65
N LEU A 172 -11.22 4.41 14.72
CA LEU A 172 -11.83 3.08 14.71
C LEU A 172 -12.94 2.99 13.66
N HIS A 173 -13.81 3.99 13.56
CA HIS A 173 -14.88 4.03 12.56
C HIS A 173 -14.33 4.02 11.12
N LEU A 174 -13.30 4.85 10.84
CA LEU A 174 -12.70 4.90 9.52
C LEU A 174 -11.90 3.64 9.16
N LEU A 175 -11.19 3.05 10.12
CA LEU A 175 -10.48 1.80 9.94
C LEU A 175 -11.44 0.64 9.64
N ALA A 176 -12.58 0.57 10.34
CA ALA A 176 -13.63 -0.40 10.04
C ALA A 176 -14.17 -0.23 8.61
N ARG A 177 -14.40 1.02 8.18
CA ARG A 177 -14.85 1.32 6.81
C ARG A 177 -13.81 0.90 5.76
N PHE A 178 -12.54 1.24 5.95
CA PHE A 178 -11.47 0.86 5.03
C PHE A 178 -11.26 -0.65 4.99
N SER A 179 -11.31 -1.33 6.15
CA SER A 179 -11.25 -2.79 6.22
C SER A 179 -12.39 -3.45 5.44
N SER A 180 -13.61 -2.93 5.56
CA SER A 180 -14.75 -3.45 4.79
C SER A 180 -14.60 -3.26 3.28
N ILE A 181 -14.01 -2.16 2.83
CA ILE A 181 -13.71 -1.93 1.41
C ILE A 181 -12.67 -2.93 0.94
N LEU A 182 -11.54 -3.03 1.65
CA LEU A 182 -10.43 -3.92 1.27
C LEU A 182 -10.82 -5.41 1.32
N ALA A 183 -11.71 -5.81 2.23
CA ALA A 183 -12.21 -7.18 2.31
C ALA A 183 -13.16 -7.55 1.15
N GLY A 184 -13.79 -6.57 0.50
CA GLY A 184 -14.61 -6.79 -0.69
C GLY A 184 -13.78 -6.89 -1.97
N GLU A 185 -12.63 -6.23 -2.02
CA GLU A 185 -11.81 -6.07 -3.23
C GLU A 185 -10.62 -7.05 -3.29
N ILE A 186 -10.11 -7.53 -2.15
CA ILE A 186 -8.99 -8.50 -2.10
C ILE A 186 -9.56 -9.92 -1.96
N PRO A 187 -9.46 -10.80 -2.98
CA PRO A 187 -10.04 -12.13 -2.94
C PRO A 187 -9.49 -13.00 -1.79
N LEU A 188 -10.42 -13.63 -1.07
CA LEU A 188 -10.20 -14.47 0.12
C LEU A 188 -9.26 -15.69 -0.08
N GLU A 189 -8.90 -16.04 -1.31
CA GLU A 189 -7.99 -17.15 -1.60
C GLU A 189 -6.52 -16.85 -1.24
N SER A 190 -6.23 -15.59 -0.88
CA SER A 190 -4.92 -15.13 -0.38
C SER A 190 -4.81 -15.06 1.15
N GLN A 191 -5.79 -15.58 1.90
CA GLN A 191 -5.78 -15.61 3.36
C GLN A 191 -5.69 -17.04 3.91
N PRO A 192 -4.56 -17.47 4.50
CA PRO A 192 -4.52 -18.70 5.27
C PRO A 192 -5.30 -18.50 6.59
N GLY A 193 -6.30 -19.35 6.83
CA GLY A 193 -6.81 -19.56 8.20
C GLY A 193 -8.10 -18.86 8.60
N ARG A 194 -9.09 -18.71 7.71
CA ARG A 194 -10.46 -18.41 8.16
C ARG A 194 -11.09 -19.67 8.77
N ALA A 195 -10.70 -19.98 10.02
CA ALA A 195 -11.48 -20.89 10.84
C ALA A 195 -12.80 -20.18 11.18
N SER A 196 -13.90 -20.79 10.75
CA SER A 196 -15.25 -20.46 11.24
C SER A 196 -15.25 -20.52 12.76
N ARG A 197 -15.25 -19.36 13.42
CA ARG A 197 -15.70 -19.23 14.80
C ARG A 197 -16.62 -18.02 14.90
N GLU A 198 -17.91 -18.32 14.75
CA GLU A 198 -18.95 -17.56 15.42
C GLU A 198 -18.69 -17.62 16.94
N GLY A 199 -18.72 -16.46 17.59
CA GLY A 199 -18.80 -16.36 19.04
C GLY A 199 -17.52 -15.92 19.74
N GLU A 200 -17.24 -14.61 19.72
CA GLU A 200 -16.72 -13.87 20.87
C GLU A 200 -16.87 -12.38 20.53
N ALA A 201 -17.35 -11.56 21.49
CA ALA A 201 -17.39 -10.11 21.34
C ALA A 201 -15.96 -9.57 21.38
N THR A 202 -15.22 -9.73 20.29
CA THR A 202 -13.92 -9.12 20.05
C THR A 202 -14.13 -7.61 20.02
N SER A 203 -13.38 -6.87 20.85
CA SER A 203 -13.43 -5.41 20.83
C SER A 203 -13.10 -4.92 19.40
N ILE A 204 -13.71 -3.82 18.96
CA ILE A 204 -13.47 -3.25 17.62
C ILE A 204 -11.96 -3.10 17.36
N THR A 205 -11.18 -2.75 18.38
CA THR A 205 -9.71 -2.68 18.34
C THR A 205 -9.08 -4.02 17.97
N SER A 206 -9.45 -5.11 18.64
CA SER A 206 -8.92 -6.44 18.34
C SER A 206 -9.26 -6.92 16.92
N SER A 207 -10.43 -6.53 16.39
CA SER A 207 -10.78 -6.80 14.99
C SER A 207 -9.94 -6.00 14.00
N ILE A 208 -9.57 -4.77 14.33
CA ILE A 208 -8.72 -3.91 13.49
C ILE A 208 -7.28 -4.42 13.48
N ASP A 209 -6.74 -4.85 14.62
CA ASP A 209 -5.40 -5.41 14.71
C ASP A 209 -5.26 -6.67 13.85
N VAL A 210 -6.26 -7.57 13.90
CA VAL A 210 -6.33 -8.76 13.04
C VAL A 210 -6.42 -8.37 11.57
N ALA A 211 -7.25 -7.38 11.22
CA ALA A 211 -7.36 -6.90 9.84
C ALA A 211 -6.04 -6.30 9.32
N ALA A 212 -5.34 -5.52 10.16
CA ALA A 212 -4.04 -4.96 9.82
C ALA A 212 -2.98 -6.04 9.59
N GLN A 213 -2.92 -7.04 10.47
CA GLN A 213 -1.98 -8.15 10.33
C GLN A 213 -2.27 -8.99 9.08
N ASN A 214 -3.54 -9.29 8.83
CA ASN A 214 -3.93 -10.05 7.64
C ASN A 214 -3.60 -9.28 6.36
N LEU A 215 -3.87 -7.97 6.33
CA LEU A 215 -3.54 -7.12 5.19
C LEU A 215 -2.02 -7.08 4.96
N GLU A 216 -1.22 -6.86 6.01
CA GLU A 216 0.25 -6.86 5.90
C GLU A 216 0.78 -8.20 5.38
N ASN A 217 0.26 -9.32 5.89
CA ASN A 217 0.66 -10.66 5.44
C ASN A 217 0.30 -10.90 3.96
N SER A 218 -0.91 -10.52 3.54
CA SER A 218 -1.32 -10.61 2.15
C SER A 218 -0.46 -9.72 1.25
N LEU A 219 -0.12 -8.51 1.67
CA LEU A 219 0.76 -7.62 0.91
C LEU A 219 2.17 -8.22 0.74
N LYS A 220 2.77 -8.72 1.83
CA LYS A 220 4.09 -9.37 1.79
C LYS A 220 4.12 -10.57 0.86
N MET A 221 3.15 -11.48 1.03
CA MET A 221 3.05 -12.71 0.25
C MET A 221 2.92 -12.40 -1.24
N ASN A 222 1.99 -11.52 -1.63
CA ASN A 222 1.74 -11.23 -3.04
C ASN A 222 2.81 -10.32 -3.67
N ALA A 223 3.53 -9.52 -2.87
CA ALA A 223 4.71 -8.77 -3.34
C ALA A 223 5.94 -9.66 -3.55
N GLY A 224 5.91 -10.93 -3.11
CA GLY A 224 7.06 -11.85 -3.17
C GLY A 224 8.13 -11.55 -2.12
N ILE A 225 7.74 -10.95 -0.99
CA ILE A 225 8.63 -10.56 0.10
C ILE A 225 8.46 -11.59 1.23
N ALA A 226 9.53 -12.36 1.49
CA ALA A 226 9.59 -13.41 2.51
C ALA A 226 10.12 -12.89 3.85
#